data_AF-A0A2G0Y6E7-F1
#
_entry.id   AF-A0A2G0Y6E7-F1
#
_cell.length_a   1.000
_cell.length_b   1.000
_cell.length_c   1.000
_cell.angle_alpha   90.00
_cell.angle_beta   90.00
_cell.angle_gamma   90.00
#
_symmetry.space_group_name_H-M   'P 1'
#
loop_
_entity.id
_entity.type
_entity.pdbx_description
1 polymer ?
#
loop_
_entity_poly.entity_id
_entity_poly.type
_entity_poly.pdbx_seq_one_letter_code
_entity_poly.pdbx_strand_id
1 'polypeptide(L)'
;MVRFNIFLLLFFLLAGCVTNQLHFAAYTTDAELSAIKNKAIHSAIISVSGDERCTHCSENSKVVWHAANYNVGLYEGFANVPVTDWSEFIKLSIGSDADASIKTRVEIDRVFVKTWNSPDYYACEARLSVYIGTAKYTGQSRVKVKMAGQELVSQDLAYLKSETLNAVSLALKAAYIDALGQH
;
A
#
# COMPACT_ATOMS: atom_id res chain seq x y z
N MET A 1 12.04 -37.92 -16.55
CA MET A 1 10.98 -37.13 -15.88
C MET A 1 11.63 -36.04 -15.02
N VAL A 2 12.19 -34.98 -15.63
CA VAL A 2 12.90 -33.87 -14.91
C VAL A 2 12.67 -32.51 -15.61
N ARG A 3 11.63 -32.38 -16.46
CA ARG A 3 11.36 -31.13 -17.21
C ARG A 3 10.29 -30.24 -16.57
N PHE A 4 9.59 -30.74 -15.55
CA PHE A 4 8.49 -30.01 -14.90
C PHE A 4 8.95 -29.09 -13.75
N ASN A 5 10.16 -29.30 -13.19
CA ASN A 5 10.66 -28.51 -12.06
C ASN A 5 11.36 -27.20 -12.46
N ILE A 6 11.89 -27.07 -13.68
CA ILE A 6 12.59 -25.86 -14.13
C ILE A 6 11.60 -24.72 -14.42
N PHE A 7 10.41 -25.04 -14.95
CA PHE A 7 9.35 -24.04 -15.16
C PHE A 7 8.82 -23.49 -13.83
N LEU A 8 8.62 -24.32 -12.81
CA LEU A 8 8.23 -23.86 -11.47
C LEU A 8 9.28 -22.96 -10.83
N LEU A 9 10.57 -23.29 -10.93
CA LEU A 9 11.67 -22.43 -10.45
C LEU A 9 11.74 -21.08 -11.19
N LEU A 10 11.50 -21.06 -12.51
CA LEU A 10 11.40 -19.81 -13.29
C LEU A 10 10.18 -18.98 -12.89
N PHE A 11 9.04 -19.60 -12.58
CA PHE A 11 7.84 -18.90 -12.08
C PHE A 11 8.04 -18.29 -10.69
N PHE A 12 8.81 -18.94 -9.80
CA PHE A 12 9.17 -18.37 -8.49
C PHE A 12 10.21 -17.25 -8.61
N LEU A 13 11.11 -17.30 -9.59
CA LEU A 13 12.07 -16.22 -9.88
C LEU A 13 11.41 -15.01 -10.57
N LEU A 14 10.25 -15.21 -11.20
CA LEU A 14 9.40 -14.16 -11.77
C LEU A 14 8.39 -13.58 -10.78
N ALA A 15 8.35 -14.07 -9.52
CA ALA A 15 7.75 -13.34 -8.41
C ALA A 15 8.63 -12.11 -8.12
N GLY A 16 8.54 -11.12 -9.01
CA GLY A 16 9.37 -9.93 -8.97
C GLY A 16 9.13 -9.18 -7.68
N CYS A 17 10.22 -8.60 -7.15
CA CYS A 17 10.23 -7.62 -6.07
C CYS A 17 9.01 -6.68 -6.14
N VAL A 18 8.44 -6.30 -5.00
CA VAL A 18 7.26 -5.41 -4.94
C VAL A 18 7.52 -4.09 -5.68
N THR A 19 8.77 -3.63 -5.62
CA THR A 19 9.28 -2.52 -6.42
C THR A 19 9.00 -2.68 -7.92
N ASN A 20 9.27 -3.86 -8.49
CA ASN A 20 9.06 -4.15 -9.91
C ASN A 20 7.57 -4.31 -10.23
N GLN A 21 6.83 -4.98 -9.35
CA GLN A 21 5.39 -5.14 -9.53
C GLN A 21 4.66 -3.79 -9.58
N LEU A 22 5.01 -2.85 -8.69
CA LEU A 22 4.45 -1.50 -8.72
C LEU A 22 4.96 -0.68 -9.91
N HIS A 23 6.23 -0.86 -10.28
CA HIS A 23 6.81 -0.15 -11.42
C HIS A 23 6.07 -0.45 -12.73
N PHE A 24 5.77 -1.72 -12.98
CA PHE A 24 5.19 -2.17 -14.24
C PHE A 24 3.66 -2.34 -14.20
N ALA A 25 3.02 -2.16 -13.04
CA ALA A 25 1.57 -2.15 -12.94
C ALA A 25 0.94 -1.05 -13.80
N ALA A 26 -0.27 -1.30 -14.30
CA ALA A 26 -1.10 -0.27 -14.93
C ALA A 26 -1.47 0.82 -13.91
N TYR A 27 -1.76 2.02 -14.40
CA TYR A 27 -2.35 3.07 -13.59
C TYR A 27 -3.78 2.69 -13.20
N THR A 28 -4.16 2.99 -11.97
CA THR A 28 -5.54 2.91 -11.52
C THR A 28 -6.34 3.99 -12.24
N THR A 29 -7.48 3.60 -12.81
CA THR A 29 -8.35 4.49 -13.57
C THR A 29 -9.12 5.43 -12.64
N ASP A 30 -9.54 6.58 -13.16
CA ASP A 30 -10.37 7.53 -12.39
C ASP A 30 -11.69 6.90 -11.91
N ALA A 31 -12.25 5.98 -12.71
CA ALA A 31 -13.45 5.24 -12.34
C ALA A 31 -13.21 4.33 -11.13
N GLU A 32 -12.10 3.58 -11.11
CA GLU A 32 -11.71 2.75 -9.96
C GLU A 32 -11.42 3.59 -8.71
N LEU A 33 -10.68 4.69 -8.86
CA LEU A 33 -10.40 5.62 -7.76
C LEU A 33 -11.70 6.19 -7.17
N SER A 34 -12.63 6.59 -8.03
CA SER A 34 -13.95 7.10 -7.64
C SER A 34 -14.79 6.02 -6.95
N ALA A 35 -14.79 4.80 -7.45
CA ALA A 35 -15.50 3.68 -6.85
C ALA A 35 -14.99 3.36 -5.43
N ILE A 36 -13.66 3.32 -5.25
CA ILE A 36 -13.04 3.13 -3.92
C ILE A 36 -13.44 4.26 -2.99
N LYS A 37 -13.29 5.52 -3.43
CA LYS A 37 -13.58 6.71 -2.62
C LYS A 37 -15.04 6.72 -2.15
N ASN A 38 -15.98 6.44 -3.04
CA ASN A 38 -17.42 6.56 -2.79
C ASN A 38 -18.04 5.33 -2.12
N LYS A 39 -17.32 4.21 -2.00
CA LYS A 39 -17.83 3.02 -1.31
C LYS A 39 -18.06 3.35 0.17
N ALA A 40 -19.32 3.27 0.61
CA ALA A 40 -19.68 3.35 2.01
C ALA A 40 -19.25 2.07 2.75
N ILE A 41 -18.72 2.25 3.96
CA ILE A 41 -18.31 1.18 4.86
C ILE A 41 -19.23 1.22 6.08
N HIS A 42 -19.85 0.09 6.39
CA HIS A 42 -20.80 -0.04 7.50
C HIS A 42 -20.19 -0.88 8.63
N SER A 43 -19.00 -0.47 9.08
CA SER A 43 -18.27 -1.13 10.16
C SER A 43 -17.45 -0.14 10.96
N ALA A 44 -17.32 -0.43 12.26
CA ALA A 44 -16.48 0.33 13.19
C ALA A 44 -15.12 -0.36 13.34
N ILE A 45 -14.04 0.38 13.14
CA ILE A 45 -12.68 -0.09 13.43
C ILE A 45 -12.37 0.23 14.89
N ILE A 46 -12.31 -0.81 15.72
CA ILE A 46 -12.10 -0.68 17.17
C ILE A 46 -10.62 -0.71 17.55
N SER A 47 -9.76 -1.33 16.73
CA SER A 47 -8.32 -1.34 16.95
C SER A 47 -7.56 -1.48 15.64
N VAL A 48 -6.36 -0.91 15.61
CA VAL A 48 -5.39 -1.02 14.53
C VAL A 48 -4.06 -1.50 15.12
N SER A 49 -3.37 -2.40 14.43
CA SER A 49 -2.04 -2.90 14.79
C SER A 49 -1.18 -3.11 13.55
N GLY A 50 0.11 -3.40 13.76
CA GLY A 50 1.02 -3.74 12.67
C GLY A 50 1.70 -2.54 12.00
N ASP A 51 1.67 -1.40 12.67
CA ASP A 51 2.23 -0.11 12.27
C ASP A 51 3.69 0.07 12.73
N GLU A 52 4.42 -1.03 12.92
CA GLU A 52 5.79 -0.99 13.43
C GLU A 52 6.71 -0.22 12.48
N ARG A 53 7.40 0.80 13.00
CA ARG A 53 8.39 1.58 12.25
C ARG A 53 9.66 0.76 12.03
N CYS A 54 10.21 0.81 10.82
CA CYS A 54 11.52 0.25 10.54
C CYS A 54 12.62 1.18 11.05
N THR A 55 13.62 0.61 11.73
CA THR A 55 14.88 1.28 12.09
C THR A 55 15.85 1.30 10.90
N HIS A 56 15.92 0.18 10.18
CA HIS A 56 16.62 0.01 8.91
C HIS A 56 15.61 -0.46 7.86
N CYS A 57 15.07 0.50 7.10
CA CYS A 57 14.02 0.22 6.14
C CYS A 57 14.57 -0.49 4.90
N SER A 58 13.81 -1.47 4.41
CA SER A 58 14.10 -2.22 3.19
C SER A 58 12.80 -2.56 2.48
N GLU A 59 12.86 -3.16 1.29
CA GLU A 59 11.64 -3.59 0.59
C GLU A 59 10.74 -4.52 1.42
N ASN A 60 11.35 -5.35 2.27
CA ASN A 60 10.64 -6.32 3.11
C ASN A 60 10.07 -5.71 4.39
N SER A 61 10.38 -4.45 4.69
CA SER A 61 9.75 -3.74 5.81
C SER A 61 8.24 -3.65 5.60
N LYS A 62 7.52 -3.74 6.72
CA LYS A 62 6.07 -3.86 6.74
C LYS A 62 5.38 -2.59 6.25
N VAL A 63 5.79 -1.44 6.78
CA VAL A 63 5.32 -0.12 6.38
C VAL A 63 6.53 0.66 5.89
N VAL A 64 6.64 0.84 4.57
CA VAL A 64 7.83 1.43 3.96
C VAL A 64 7.50 2.20 2.69
N TRP A 65 8.24 3.28 2.51
CA TRP A 65 8.27 4.08 1.31
C TRP A 65 9.60 3.89 0.60
N HIS A 66 9.53 3.55 -0.68
CA HIS A 66 10.62 3.48 -1.63
C HIS A 66 10.56 4.73 -2.53
N ALA A 67 11.53 5.63 -2.37
CA ALA A 67 11.77 6.76 -3.25
C ALA A 67 12.77 6.39 -4.34
N ALA A 68 12.47 6.67 -5.61
CA ALA A 68 13.41 6.43 -6.69
C ALA A 68 13.34 7.45 -7.83
N ASN A 69 14.47 7.68 -8.50
CA ASN A 69 14.60 8.66 -9.57
C ASN A 69 15.75 8.27 -10.53
N TYR A 70 15.59 8.54 -11.83
CA TYR A 70 16.60 8.28 -12.86
C TYR A 70 17.37 9.53 -13.34
N ASN A 71 17.02 10.74 -12.89
CA ASN A 71 17.61 11.96 -13.44
C ASN A 71 19.08 12.12 -13.01
N VAL A 72 20.01 12.01 -13.98
CA VAL A 72 21.49 12.09 -13.88
C VAL A 72 22.19 11.04 -12.98
N GLY A 73 21.47 10.02 -12.54
CA GLY A 73 21.93 8.91 -11.71
C GLY A 73 20.73 8.21 -11.04
N LEU A 74 20.85 6.94 -10.66
CA LEU A 74 19.79 6.25 -9.93
C LEU A 74 19.85 6.67 -8.45
N TYR A 75 18.90 7.48 -7.99
CA TYR A 75 18.59 7.59 -6.57
C TYR A 75 17.60 6.50 -6.21
N GLU A 76 17.89 5.74 -5.14
CA GLU A 76 17.01 4.72 -4.57
C GLU A 76 17.14 4.75 -3.04
N GLY A 77 16.01 4.83 -2.34
CA GLY A 77 16.03 4.88 -0.87
C GLY A 77 14.76 4.33 -0.24
N PHE A 78 14.92 3.66 0.90
CA PHE A 78 13.82 3.16 1.73
C PHE A 78 13.70 3.96 3.02
N ALA A 79 12.50 4.41 3.34
CA ALA A 79 12.18 5.15 4.55
C ALA A 79 10.82 4.72 5.12
N ASN A 80 10.52 5.11 6.36
CA ASN A 80 9.17 4.94 6.89
C ASN A 80 8.18 5.81 6.10
N VAL A 81 6.96 5.33 5.89
CA VAL A 81 5.86 6.18 5.45
C VAL A 81 5.58 7.20 6.58
N PRO A 82 5.49 8.52 6.29
CA PRO A 82 5.42 9.57 7.31
C PRO A 82 4.01 9.74 7.89
N VAL A 83 3.42 8.65 8.37
CA VAL A 83 2.18 8.64 9.16
C VAL A 83 2.55 8.48 10.64
N THR A 84 2.07 9.39 11.47
CA THR A 84 2.35 9.42 12.91
C THR A 84 1.32 8.64 13.71
N ASP A 85 0.03 8.75 13.35
CA ASP A 85 -1.07 8.00 13.96
C ASP A 85 -1.72 7.11 12.90
N TRP A 86 -1.27 5.85 12.85
CA TRP A 86 -1.83 4.86 11.91
C TRP A 86 -3.26 4.45 12.25
N SER A 87 -3.65 4.53 13.52
CA SER A 87 -4.99 4.17 13.96
C SER A 87 -6.01 5.17 13.43
N GLU A 88 -5.76 6.46 13.65
CA GLU A 88 -6.59 7.53 13.10
C GLU A 88 -6.55 7.55 11.57
N PHE A 89 -5.36 7.43 10.98
CA PHE A 89 -5.21 7.46 9.53
C PHE A 89 -5.99 6.34 8.84
N ILE A 90 -5.95 5.11 9.35
CA ILE A 90 -6.70 3.97 8.79
C ILE A 90 -8.21 4.17 8.97
N LYS A 91 -8.66 4.63 10.14
CA LYS A 91 -10.09 4.92 10.39
C LYS A 91 -10.64 5.94 9.42
N LEU A 92 -9.93 7.06 9.22
CA LEU A 92 -10.31 8.10 8.26
C LEU A 92 -10.24 7.58 6.83
N SER A 93 -9.20 6.83 6.48
CA SER A 93 -8.99 6.28 5.14
C SER A 93 -10.10 5.34 4.71
N ILE A 94 -10.50 4.41 5.59
CA ILE A 94 -11.55 3.44 5.30
C ILE A 94 -12.94 4.10 5.38
N GLY A 95 -13.10 5.13 6.21
CA GLY A 95 -14.40 5.70 6.54
C GLY A 95 -15.10 4.86 7.61
N SER A 96 -14.39 4.55 8.69
CA SER A 96 -14.92 3.80 9.83
C SER A 96 -16.16 4.51 10.41
N ASP A 97 -17.26 3.77 10.49
CA ASP A 97 -18.51 4.22 11.11
C ASP A 97 -18.50 3.81 12.59
N ALA A 98 -18.32 4.78 13.50
CA ALA A 98 -18.21 4.50 14.94
C ALA A 98 -19.48 3.81 15.52
N ASP A 99 -20.64 4.11 14.94
CA ASP A 99 -21.95 3.65 15.40
C ASP A 99 -22.36 2.32 14.77
N ALA A 100 -21.63 1.85 13.75
CA ALA A 100 -21.92 0.58 13.08
C ALA A 100 -21.88 -0.61 14.05
N SER A 101 -22.84 -1.54 13.88
CA SER A 101 -22.94 -2.75 14.69
C SER A 101 -21.79 -3.74 14.46
N ILE A 102 -21.26 -3.79 13.23
CA ILE A 102 -20.11 -4.63 12.88
C ILE A 102 -18.84 -3.99 13.43
N LYS A 103 -18.19 -4.67 14.38
CA LYS A 103 -16.92 -4.24 14.96
C LYS A 103 -15.76 -5.01 14.35
N THR A 104 -14.73 -4.29 13.90
CA THR A 104 -13.58 -4.86 13.21
C THR A 104 -12.27 -4.44 13.87
N ARG A 105 -11.32 -5.37 13.88
CA ARG A 105 -9.92 -5.08 14.23
C ARG A 105 -9.12 -5.17 12.94
N VAL A 106 -8.22 -4.22 12.69
CA VAL A 106 -7.39 -4.18 11.49
C VAL A 106 -5.94 -4.39 11.88
N GLU A 107 -5.29 -5.35 11.24
CA GLU A 107 -3.84 -5.50 11.28
C GLU A 107 -3.29 -5.12 9.92
N ILE A 108 -2.35 -4.19 9.91
CA ILE A 108 -1.55 -3.91 8.72
C ILE A 108 -0.66 -5.12 8.50
N ASP A 109 -0.71 -5.74 7.32
CA ASP A 109 0.24 -6.78 6.92
C ASP A 109 1.36 -6.18 6.06
N ARG A 110 1.01 -5.18 5.23
CA ARG A 110 1.96 -4.44 4.39
C ARG A 110 1.37 -3.11 3.93
N VAL A 111 2.20 -2.07 3.96
CA VAL A 111 2.03 -0.83 3.21
C VAL A 111 3.35 -0.53 2.52
N PHE A 112 3.39 -0.71 1.21
CA PHE A 112 4.57 -0.42 0.41
C PHE A 112 4.25 0.71 -0.57
N VAL A 113 4.83 1.88 -0.34
CA VAL A 113 4.70 3.05 -1.21
C VAL A 113 5.91 3.11 -2.11
N LYS A 114 5.72 3.23 -3.43
CA LYS A 114 6.78 3.51 -4.38
C LYS A 114 6.50 4.85 -5.05
N THR A 115 7.47 5.73 -5.04
CA THR A 115 7.45 6.96 -5.84
C THR A 115 8.55 6.91 -6.89
N TRP A 116 8.26 7.47 -8.05
CA TRP A 116 9.22 7.53 -9.15
C TRP A 116 9.08 8.85 -9.86
N ASN A 117 10.21 9.46 -10.19
CA ASN A 117 10.27 10.64 -11.03
C ASN A 117 10.79 10.23 -12.42
N SER A 118 10.04 10.55 -13.47
CA SER A 118 10.30 10.19 -14.88
C SER A 118 10.09 8.69 -15.28
N PRO A 119 8.86 8.28 -15.69
CA PRO A 119 7.64 9.07 -15.64
C PRO A 119 7.17 9.22 -14.19
N ASP A 120 6.55 10.36 -13.89
CA ASP A 120 6.09 10.62 -12.54
C ASP A 120 4.92 9.70 -12.19
N TYR A 121 5.13 8.89 -11.14
CA TYR A 121 4.06 8.16 -10.52
C TYR A 121 4.32 7.98 -9.03
N TYR A 122 3.24 7.66 -8.34
CA TYR A 122 3.34 6.95 -7.09
C TYR A 122 2.37 5.78 -7.08
N ALA A 123 2.76 4.73 -6.37
CA ALA A 123 2.02 3.51 -6.28
C ALA A 123 2.05 3.02 -4.83
N CYS A 124 0.94 2.49 -4.35
CA CYS A 124 0.85 1.89 -3.04
C CYS A 124 0.32 0.47 -3.20
N GLU A 125 1.04 -0.50 -2.65
CA GLU A 125 0.50 -1.81 -2.32
C GLU A 125 0.09 -1.80 -0.86
N ALA A 126 -1.16 -2.19 -0.58
CA ALA A 126 -1.65 -2.37 0.78
C ALA A 126 -2.15 -3.80 0.95
N ARG A 127 -1.82 -4.39 2.10
CA ARG A 127 -2.37 -5.68 2.54
C ARG A 127 -2.78 -5.54 3.99
N LEU A 128 -4.01 -5.94 4.27
CA LEU A 128 -4.62 -5.85 5.58
C LEU A 128 -5.24 -7.18 5.97
N SER A 129 -5.20 -7.46 7.26
CA SER A 129 -5.96 -8.52 7.90
C SER A 129 -7.08 -7.87 8.72
N VAL A 130 -8.32 -8.12 8.34
CA VAL A 130 -9.53 -7.62 9.00
C VAL A 130 -10.16 -8.74 9.81
N TYR A 131 -10.31 -8.50 11.10
CA TYR A 131 -10.92 -9.47 12.02
C TYR A 131 -12.34 -9.04 12.39
N ILE A 132 -13.29 -9.94 12.23
CA ILE A 132 -14.69 -9.77 12.67
C ILE A 132 -15.01 -10.92 13.63
N GLY A 133 -15.18 -10.60 14.91
CA GLY A 133 -15.18 -11.62 15.96
C GLY A 133 -13.86 -12.41 15.96
N THR A 134 -13.96 -13.73 15.73
CA THR A 134 -12.82 -14.65 15.62
C THR A 134 -12.37 -14.91 14.18
N ALA A 135 -13.16 -14.51 13.18
CA ALA A 135 -12.84 -14.71 11.78
C ALA A 135 -11.80 -13.70 11.30
N LYS A 136 -10.93 -14.13 10.39
CA LYS A 136 -9.89 -13.33 9.75
C LYS A 136 -10.13 -13.29 8.23
N TYR A 137 -10.18 -12.09 7.67
CA TYR A 137 -10.32 -11.83 6.24
C TYR A 137 -9.10 -11.05 5.77
N THR A 138 -8.42 -11.52 4.73
CA THR A 138 -7.24 -10.83 4.20
C THR A 138 -7.61 -10.12 2.92
N GLY A 139 -7.34 -8.83 2.87
CA GLY A 139 -7.55 -8.03 1.69
C GLY A 139 -6.26 -7.42 1.18
N GLN A 140 -6.20 -7.24 -0.13
CA GLN A 140 -5.05 -6.65 -0.80
C GLN A 140 -5.49 -5.66 -1.85
N SER A 141 -4.67 -4.65 -2.08
CA SER A 141 -4.91 -3.69 -3.14
C SER A 141 -3.61 -3.13 -3.69
N ARG A 142 -3.75 -2.57 -4.89
CA ARG A 142 -2.69 -1.81 -5.55
C ARG A 142 -3.32 -0.57 -6.17
N VAL A 143 -2.85 0.59 -5.76
CA VAL A 143 -3.25 1.88 -6.35
C VAL A 143 -2.03 2.52 -6.98
N LYS A 144 -2.10 2.90 -8.25
CA LYS A 144 -1.01 3.59 -8.96
C LYS A 144 -1.55 4.82 -9.67
N VAL A 145 -1.01 5.98 -9.35
CA VAL A 145 -1.48 7.29 -9.82
C VAL A 145 -0.39 7.98 -10.62
N LYS A 146 -0.77 8.57 -11.76
CA LYS A 146 0.13 9.29 -12.67
C LYS A 146 0.36 10.72 -12.19
N MET A 147 1.13 10.86 -11.12
CA MET A 147 1.47 12.14 -10.50
C MET A 147 2.79 12.00 -9.73
N ALA A 148 3.52 13.10 -9.56
CA ALA A 148 4.71 13.13 -8.72
C ALA A 148 4.33 12.85 -7.26
N GLY A 149 4.86 11.77 -6.67
CA GLY A 149 4.61 11.45 -5.25
C GLY A 149 5.75 11.82 -4.30
N GLN A 150 6.88 12.29 -4.84
CA GLN A 150 8.03 12.74 -4.06
C GLN A 150 8.52 14.09 -4.56
N GLU A 151 9.24 14.78 -3.68
CA GLU A 151 10.06 15.94 -4.02
C GLU A 151 11.53 15.59 -3.77
N LEU A 152 12.39 15.82 -4.77
CA LEU A 152 13.82 15.62 -4.63
C LEU A 152 14.46 16.92 -4.17
N VAL A 153 15.02 16.93 -2.96
CA VAL A 153 15.65 18.11 -2.36
C VAL A 153 17.15 18.14 -2.66
N SER A 154 17.80 16.97 -2.70
CA SER A 154 19.17 16.79 -3.17
C SER A 154 19.33 15.40 -3.78
N GLN A 155 20.51 15.10 -4.33
CA GLN A 155 20.80 13.80 -4.96
C GLN A 155 20.44 12.60 -4.07
N ASP A 156 20.63 12.73 -2.74
CA ASP A 156 20.44 11.64 -1.78
C ASP A 156 19.27 11.88 -0.81
N LEU A 157 18.45 12.90 -1.07
CA LEU A 157 17.37 13.31 -0.17
C LEU A 157 16.06 13.56 -0.92
N ALA A 158 15.04 12.75 -0.61
CA ALA A 158 13.68 12.92 -1.08
C ALA A 158 12.68 13.02 0.07
N TYR A 159 11.61 13.76 -0.15
CA TYR A 159 10.45 13.84 0.74
C TYR A 159 9.19 13.31 0.06
N LEU A 160 8.35 12.61 0.83
CA LEU A 160 7.07 12.13 0.36
C LEU A 160 6.08 13.28 0.36
N LYS A 161 5.45 13.55 -0.78
CA LYS A 161 4.41 14.58 -0.87
C LYS A 161 3.17 14.16 -0.09
N SER A 162 2.50 15.12 0.53
CA SER A 162 1.29 14.87 1.33
C SER A 162 0.18 14.20 0.52
N GLU A 163 0.06 14.58 -0.76
CA GLU A 163 -0.89 14.07 -1.74
C GLU A 163 -0.70 12.58 -1.99
N THR A 164 0.51 12.07 -1.79
CA THR A 164 0.79 10.64 -1.87
C THR A 164 0.06 9.86 -0.78
N LEU A 165 -0.10 10.45 0.41
CA LEU A 165 -0.87 9.82 1.49
C LEU A 165 -2.35 9.64 1.08
N ASN A 166 -2.87 10.41 0.13
CA ASN A 166 -4.21 10.17 -0.40
C ASN A 166 -4.32 8.83 -1.13
N ALA A 167 -3.33 8.38 -1.93
CA ALA A 167 -3.43 7.03 -2.49
C ALA A 167 -3.00 5.93 -1.53
N VAL A 168 -2.17 6.22 -0.52
CA VAL A 168 -2.00 5.28 0.61
C VAL A 168 -3.36 5.04 1.27
N SER A 169 -4.11 6.11 1.53
CA SER A 169 -5.48 6.09 2.06
C SER A 169 -6.42 5.28 1.15
N LEU A 170 -6.42 5.54 -0.16
CA LEU A 170 -7.24 4.77 -1.11
C LEU A 170 -6.83 3.30 -1.20
N ALA A 171 -5.54 2.98 -1.16
CA ALA A 171 -5.07 1.59 -1.16
C ALA A 171 -5.53 0.85 0.11
N LEU A 172 -5.40 1.48 1.29
CA LEU A 172 -5.91 0.90 2.54
C LEU A 172 -7.42 0.66 2.47
N LYS A 173 -8.19 1.63 1.98
CA LYS A 173 -9.64 1.48 1.79
C LYS A 173 -9.97 0.34 0.82
N ALA A 174 -9.29 0.28 -0.32
CA ALA A 174 -9.49 -0.79 -1.31
C ALA A 174 -9.15 -2.18 -0.75
N ALA A 175 -8.06 -2.29 0.01
CA ALA A 175 -7.67 -3.55 0.66
C ALA A 175 -8.71 -3.96 1.72
N TYR A 176 -9.25 -3.01 2.48
CA TYR A 176 -10.32 -3.29 3.43
C TYR A 176 -11.62 -3.73 2.74
N ILE A 177 -12.01 -3.08 1.63
CA ILE A 177 -13.16 -3.49 0.80
C ILE A 177 -12.97 -4.91 0.27
N ASP A 178 -11.78 -5.23 -0.23
CA ASP A 178 -11.43 -6.56 -0.72
C ASP A 178 -11.54 -7.62 0.40
N ALA A 179 -11.06 -7.32 1.61
CA ALA A 179 -11.23 -8.19 2.76
C ALA A 179 -12.71 -8.43 3.10
N LEU A 180 -13.52 -7.37 3.13
CA LEU A 180 -14.96 -7.48 3.44
C LEU A 180 -15.77 -8.13 2.31
N GLY A 181 -15.30 -8.08 1.06
CA GLY A 181 -15.94 -8.81 -0.05
C GLY A 181 -15.85 -10.34 0.09
N GLN A 182 -14.97 -10.82 0.98
CA GLN A 182 -14.80 -12.24 1.30
C GLN A 182 -15.60 -12.68 2.54
N HIS A 183 -16.21 -11.73 3.27
CA HIS A 183 -17.07 -11.97 4.44
C HIS A 183 -18.52 -12.17 4.01
#